data_AF-A0AAW0AM68-F1
#
_entry.id   AF-A0AAW0AM68-F1
#
_cell.length_a   1.000
_cell.length_b   1.000
_cell.length_c   1.000
_cell.angle_alpha   90.00
_cell.angle_beta   90.00
_cell.angle_gamma   90.00
#
_symmetry.space_group_name_H-M   'P 1'
#
loop_
_entity.id
_entity.type
_entity.pdbx_description
1 polymer ?
#
loop_
_entity_poly.entity_id
_entity_poly.type
_entity_poly.pdbx_seq_one_letter_code
_entity_poly.pdbx_strand_id
1 'polypeptide(L)'
;MPWAKVRKSVAARRKENREKSARHYARHRENILAWKKAARQLAAREDEIARLKERTERRNEKESGGSSAVRKQERKNSRLEADFQRVSESLARYTQGLPSRFLEQLCIQYISQFPSSESSARFVLESAESHINDFMKTCYRLEGDVLQEKGANEDYFRAHNLTKQVKCILDCIVNMEMTALDPDEDLGKAFRAKKLQFQRASVEGWINGTSSIPE
;
A
#
# COMPACT_ATOMS: atom_id res chain seq x y z
N MET A 1 -40.80 -38.87 89.84
CA MET A 1 -39.74 -39.87 90.07
C MET A 1 -38.40 -39.30 89.61
N PRO A 2 -37.33 -39.33 90.42
CA PRO A 2 -36.01 -38.87 90.00
C PRO A 2 -35.32 -39.93 89.13
N TRP A 3 -34.77 -39.51 87.99
CA TRP A 3 -34.07 -40.41 87.06
C TRP A 3 -32.72 -40.84 87.67
N ALA A 4 -32.51 -42.14 87.83
CA ALA A 4 -31.25 -42.68 88.33
C ALA A 4 -30.10 -42.38 87.35
N LYS A 5 -29.07 -41.67 87.81
CA LYS A 5 -27.85 -41.42 87.03
C LYS A 5 -27.05 -42.73 86.91
N VAL A 6 -27.20 -43.44 85.80
CA VAL A 6 -26.41 -44.63 85.48
C VAL A 6 -24.93 -44.23 85.32
N ARG A 7 -24.10 -44.56 86.32
CA ARG A 7 -22.66 -44.30 86.29
C ARG A 7 -21.96 -45.39 85.47
N LYS A 8 -21.50 -45.04 84.26
CA LYS A 8 -20.63 -45.93 83.46
C LYS A 8 -19.37 -46.31 84.23
N SER A 9 -18.94 -47.57 84.11
CA SER A 9 -17.68 -48.06 84.68
C SER A 9 -16.47 -47.32 84.12
N VAL A 10 -15.38 -47.28 84.88
CA VAL A 10 -14.13 -46.60 84.47
C VAL A 10 -13.57 -47.20 83.17
N ALA A 11 -13.68 -48.52 83.00
CA ALA A 11 -13.26 -49.21 81.78
C ALA A 11 -14.08 -48.79 80.55
N ALA A 12 -15.41 -48.66 80.69
CA ALA A 12 -16.28 -48.20 79.61
C ALA A 12 -15.96 -46.75 79.17
N ARG A 13 -15.68 -45.85 80.13
CA ARG A 13 -15.24 -44.47 79.84
C ARG A 13 -13.88 -44.42 79.13
N ARG A 14 -12.92 -45.25 79.54
CA ARG A 14 -11.60 -45.33 78.88
C ARG A 14 -11.72 -45.82 77.42
N LYS A 15 -12.56 -46.83 77.17
CA LYS A 15 -12.81 -47.34 75.81
C LYS A 15 -13.48 -46.28 74.93
N GLU A 16 -14.51 -45.61 75.45
CA GLU A 16 -15.21 -44.54 74.74
C GLU A 16 -14.29 -43.35 74.41
N ASN A 17 -13.39 -42.96 75.32
CA ASN A 17 -12.39 -41.93 75.05
C ASN A 17 -11.39 -42.36 73.97
N ARG A 18 -10.91 -43.62 74.00
CA ARG A 18 -10.02 -44.15 72.95
C ARG A 18 -10.68 -44.12 71.58
N GLU A 19 -11.95 -44.52 71.49
CA GLU A 19 -12.71 -44.48 70.23
C GLU A 19 -12.97 -43.05 69.76
N LYS A 20 -13.29 -42.12 70.68
CA LYS A 20 -13.45 -40.69 70.34
C LYS A 20 -12.15 -40.08 69.83
N SER A 21 -11.03 -40.32 70.52
CA SER A 21 -9.71 -39.85 70.09
C SER A 21 -9.31 -40.45 68.75
N ALA A 22 -9.53 -41.76 68.53
CA ALA A 22 -9.24 -42.41 67.26
C ALA A 22 -10.03 -41.80 66.10
N ARG A 23 -11.34 -41.55 66.28
CA ARG A 23 -12.17 -40.87 65.27
C ARG A 23 -11.72 -39.44 65.02
N HIS A 24 -11.34 -38.71 66.06
CA HIS A 24 -10.81 -37.34 65.95
C HIS A 24 -9.54 -37.30 65.10
N TYR A 25 -8.55 -38.16 65.40
CA TYR A 25 -7.30 -38.21 64.63
C TYR A 25 -7.50 -38.72 63.20
N ALA A 26 -8.41 -39.66 62.97
CA ALA A 26 -8.75 -40.12 61.63
C ALA A 26 -9.31 -38.98 60.77
N ARG A 27 -10.30 -38.23 61.29
CA ARG A 27 -10.85 -37.05 60.61
C ARG A 27 -9.80 -35.96 60.38
N HIS A 28 -8.95 -35.72 61.38
CA HIS A 28 -7.89 -34.72 61.23
C HIS A 28 -6.92 -35.10 60.12
N ARG A 29 -6.52 -36.38 60.03
CA ARG A 29 -5.65 -36.88 58.96
C ARG A 29 -6.31 -36.74 57.58
N GLU A 30 -7.59 -37.08 57.46
CA GLU A 30 -8.34 -36.90 56.22
C GLU A 30 -8.41 -35.44 55.78
N ASN A 31 -8.66 -34.51 56.72
CA ASN A 31 -8.66 -33.07 56.42
C ASN A 31 -7.29 -32.58 55.92
N ILE A 32 -6.19 -33.04 56.51
CA ILE A 32 -4.83 -32.69 56.05
C ILE A 32 -4.61 -33.20 54.62
N LEU A 33 -5.02 -34.43 54.32
CA LEU A 33 -4.86 -35.03 52.99
C LEU A 33 -5.72 -34.32 51.94
N ALA A 34 -6.97 -34.00 52.29
CA ALA A 34 -7.87 -33.24 51.43
C ALA A 34 -7.32 -31.84 51.12
N TRP A 35 -6.81 -31.13 52.14
CA TRP A 35 -6.18 -29.82 51.96
C TRP A 35 -4.94 -29.89 51.06
N LYS A 36 -4.04 -30.87 51.28
CA LYS A 36 -2.87 -31.08 50.41
C LYS A 36 -3.25 -31.40 48.96
N LYS A 37 -4.32 -32.18 48.76
CA LYS A 37 -4.83 -32.48 47.41
C LYS A 37 -5.41 -31.24 46.73
N ALA A 38 -6.19 -30.44 47.46
CA ALA A 38 -6.75 -29.19 46.95
C ALA A 38 -5.65 -28.19 46.57
N ALA A 39 -4.61 -28.05 47.40
CA ALA A 39 -3.47 -27.17 47.11
C ALA A 39 -2.73 -27.57 45.81
N ARG A 40 -2.51 -28.88 45.58
CA ARG A 40 -1.90 -29.36 44.32
C ARG A 40 -2.78 -29.09 43.10
N GLN A 41 -4.09 -29.26 43.23
CA GLN A 41 -5.02 -28.98 42.14
C GLN A 41 -5.08 -27.48 41.82
N LEU A 42 -4.97 -26.62 42.84
CA LEU A 42 -4.93 -25.18 42.66
C LEU A 42 -3.65 -24.75 41.92
N ALA A 43 -2.49 -25.25 42.35
CA ALA A 43 -1.21 -24.99 41.68
C ALA A 43 -1.21 -25.45 40.21
N ALA A 44 -1.76 -26.63 39.91
CA ALA A 44 -1.87 -27.12 38.55
C ALA A 44 -2.75 -26.21 37.65
N ARG A 45 -3.83 -25.65 38.21
CA ARG A 45 -4.69 -24.69 37.50
C ARG A 45 -4.00 -23.35 37.27
N GLU A 46 -3.24 -22.87 38.25
CA GLU A 46 -2.46 -21.63 38.11
C GLU A 46 -1.39 -21.75 37.02
N ASP A 47 -0.68 -22.89 36.96
CA ASP A 47 0.28 -23.20 35.89
C ASP A 47 -0.40 -23.24 34.51
N GLU A 48 -1.60 -23.83 34.43
CA GLU A 48 -2.37 -23.89 33.18
C GLU A 48 -2.82 -22.48 32.72
N ILE A 49 -3.30 -21.65 33.65
CA ILE A 49 -3.67 -20.26 33.38
C ILE A 49 -2.44 -19.45 32.92
N ALA A 50 -1.28 -19.64 33.57
CA ALA A 50 -0.04 -18.97 33.19
C ALA A 50 0.39 -19.34 31.76
N ARG A 51 0.35 -20.62 31.40
CA ARG A 51 0.64 -21.09 30.03
C ARG A 51 -0.33 -20.52 29.00
N LEU A 52 -1.62 -20.44 29.33
CA LEU A 52 -2.62 -19.85 28.45
C LEU A 52 -2.36 -18.37 28.22
N LYS A 53 -2.04 -17.61 29.28
CA LYS A 53 -1.69 -16.18 29.18
C LYS A 53 -0.47 -15.94 28.29
N GLU A 54 0.60 -16.71 28.51
CA GLU A 54 1.83 -16.62 27.69
C GLU A 54 1.54 -16.94 26.22
N ARG A 55 0.70 -17.94 25.94
CA ARG A 55 0.30 -18.30 24.58
C ARG A 55 -0.53 -17.20 23.91
N THR A 56 -1.42 -16.55 24.65
CA THR A 56 -2.19 -15.40 24.14
C THR A 56 -1.30 -14.18 23.90
N GLU A 57 -0.34 -13.88 24.79
CA GLU A 57 0.61 -12.78 24.59
C GLU A 57 1.46 -12.98 23.33
N ARG A 58 2.04 -14.18 23.15
CA ARG A 58 2.79 -14.52 21.93
C ARG A 58 1.96 -14.42 20.65
N ARG A 59 0.65 -14.69 20.72
CA ARG A 59 -0.26 -14.53 19.59
C ARG A 59 -0.51 -13.06 19.29
N ASN A 60 -0.76 -12.25 20.32
CA ASN A 60 -0.97 -10.80 20.20
C ASN A 60 0.29 -10.09 19.67
N GLU A 61 1.48 -10.49 20.10
CA GLU A 61 2.75 -9.96 19.59
C GLU A 61 2.90 -10.23 18.08
N LYS A 62 2.61 -11.45 17.63
CA LYS A 62 2.64 -11.81 16.20
C LYS A 62 1.59 -11.05 15.39
N GLU A 63 0.37 -10.91 15.90
CA GLU A 63 -0.70 -10.15 15.23
C GLU A 63 -0.37 -8.64 15.17
N SER A 64 0.27 -8.08 16.19
CA SER A 64 0.70 -6.67 16.20
C SER A 64 1.82 -6.38 15.18
N GLY A 65 2.77 -7.30 15.01
CA GLY A 65 3.83 -7.19 14.01
C GLY A 65 3.30 -7.29 12.58
N GLY A 66 2.38 -8.23 12.33
CA GLY A 66 1.69 -8.37 11.04
C GLY A 66 0.83 -7.14 10.70
N SER A 67 0.09 -6.60 11.68
CA SER A 67 -0.72 -5.39 11.51
C SER A 67 0.13 -4.16 11.16
N SER A 68 1.34 -4.04 11.71
CA SER A 68 2.26 -2.95 11.38
C SER A 68 2.80 -3.02 9.94
N ALA A 69 3.16 -4.22 9.48
CA ALA A 69 3.66 -4.42 8.11
C ALA A 69 2.56 -4.17 7.06
N VAL A 70 1.34 -4.66 7.31
CA VAL A 70 0.19 -4.42 6.44
C VAL A 70 -0.13 -2.93 6.35
N ARG A 71 -0.19 -2.22 7.49
CA ARG A 71 -0.40 -0.76 7.51
C ARG A 71 0.68 0.02 6.77
N LYS A 72 1.95 -0.42 6.85
CA LYS A 72 3.04 0.20 6.08
C LYS A 72 2.84 -0.02 4.58
N GLN A 73 2.46 -1.22 4.16
CA GLN A 73 2.19 -1.53 2.76
C GLN A 73 0.99 -0.74 2.22
N GLU A 74 -0.10 -0.65 2.99
CA GLU A 74 -1.27 0.16 2.62
C GLU A 74 -0.90 1.63 2.40
N ARG A 75 -0.12 2.22 3.31
CA ARG A 75 0.35 3.61 3.16
C ARG A 75 1.19 3.82 1.89
N LYS A 76 2.08 2.87 1.59
CA LYS A 76 2.88 2.92 0.36
C LYS A 76 1.99 2.84 -0.88
N ASN A 77 1.01 1.92 -0.89
CA ASN A 77 0.06 1.78 -1.99
C ASN A 77 -0.78 3.05 -2.18
N SER A 78 -1.29 3.65 -1.11
CA SER A 78 -2.03 4.91 -1.20
C SER A 78 -1.18 6.05 -1.73
N ARG A 79 0.10 6.11 -1.35
CA ARG A 79 1.04 7.11 -1.88
C ARG A 79 1.26 6.92 -3.38
N LEU A 80 1.51 5.69 -3.82
CA LEU A 80 1.71 5.40 -5.25
C LEU A 80 0.48 5.74 -6.08
N GLU A 81 -0.74 5.46 -5.57
CA GLU A 81 -1.96 5.82 -6.27
C GLU A 81 -2.14 7.34 -6.38
N ALA A 82 -1.82 8.07 -5.30
CA ALA A 82 -1.86 9.54 -5.31
C ALA A 82 -0.82 10.13 -6.29
N ASP A 83 0.38 9.55 -6.36
CA ASP A 83 1.42 9.96 -7.31
C ASP A 83 1.02 9.63 -8.75
N PHE A 84 0.41 8.46 -8.99
CA PHE A 84 -0.17 8.10 -10.28
C PHE A 84 -1.24 9.10 -10.73
N GLN A 85 -2.21 9.39 -9.86
CA GLN A 85 -3.28 10.33 -10.15
C GLN A 85 -2.73 11.72 -10.45
N ARG A 86 -1.73 12.19 -9.68
CA ARG A 86 -1.09 13.49 -9.88
C ARG A 86 -0.38 13.57 -11.24
N VAL A 87 0.37 12.54 -11.62
CA VAL A 87 1.06 12.48 -12.92
C VAL A 87 0.04 12.43 -14.06
N SER A 88 -0.97 11.57 -13.95
CA SER A 88 -2.05 11.46 -14.93
C SER A 88 -2.79 12.79 -15.13
N GLU A 89 -3.18 13.45 -14.05
CA GLU A 89 -3.83 14.77 -14.11
C GLU A 89 -2.92 15.85 -14.70
N SER A 90 -1.63 15.81 -14.37
CA SER A 90 -0.67 16.77 -14.93
C SER A 90 -0.57 16.58 -16.45
N LEU A 91 -0.44 15.34 -16.92
CA LEU A 91 -0.43 15.02 -18.34
C LEU A 91 -1.74 15.45 -19.02
N ALA A 92 -2.88 15.19 -18.38
CA ALA A 92 -4.19 15.59 -18.89
C ALA A 92 -4.34 17.12 -18.97
N ARG A 93 -3.75 17.89 -18.03
CA ARG A 93 -3.74 19.36 -18.09
C ARG A 93 -2.85 19.87 -19.22
N TYR A 94 -1.66 19.29 -19.38
CA TYR A 94 -0.73 19.64 -20.47
C TYR A 94 -1.32 19.34 -21.85
N THR A 95 -2.03 18.23 -21.97
CA THR A 95 -2.59 17.78 -23.26
C THR A 95 -4.05 18.16 -23.45
N GLN A 96 -4.73 18.71 -22.45
CA GLN A 96 -6.20 18.81 -22.43
C GLN A 96 -6.89 17.47 -22.81
N GLY A 97 -6.25 16.35 -22.44
CA GLY A 97 -6.68 14.99 -22.76
C GLY A 97 -6.29 14.47 -24.16
N LEU A 98 -5.68 15.28 -25.03
CA LEU A 98 -5.31 14.88 -26.39
C LEU A 98 -3.96 15.50 -26.85
N PRO A 99 -3.02 14.72 -27.43
CA PRO A 99 -1.74 15.27 -27.91
C PRO A 99 -1.90 16.33 -28.98
N SER A 100 -2.92 16.19 -29.83
CA SER A 100 -3.24 17.15 -30.88
C SER A 100 -3.54 18.55 -30.34
N ARG A 101 -4.07 18.66 -29.12
CA ARG A 101 -4.34 19.94 -28.44
C ARG A 101 -3.07 20.57 -27.90
N PHE A 102 -2.16 19.77 -27.35
CA PHE A 102 -0.85 20.27 -26.94
C PHE A 102 -0.08 20.84 -28.13
N LEU A 103 -0.04 20.12 -29.26
CA LEU A 103 0.59 20.60 -30.48
C LEU A 103 -0.08 21.87 -31.01
N GLU A 104 -1.42 21.92 -31.00
CA GLU A 104 -2.16 23.13 -31.39
C GLU A 104 -1.78 24.34 -30.52
N GLN A 105 -1.60 24.16 -29.21
CA GLN A 105 -1.15 25.23 -28.32
C GLN A 105 0.26 25.69 -28.65
N LEU A 106 1.19 24.77 -28.90
CA LEU A 106 2.54 25.12 -29.34
C LEU A 106 2.53 25.88 -30.67
N CYS A 107 1.69 25.46 -31.63
CA CYS A 107 1.51 26.17 -32.90
C CYS A 107 1.02 27.61 -32.67
N ILE A 108 0.00 27.78 -31.83
CA ILE A 108 -0.58 29.09 -31.53
C ILE A 108 0.45 29.97 -30.82
N GLN A 109 1.20 29.41 -29.87
CA GLN A 109 2.26 30.12 -29.16
C GLN A 109 3.35 30.60 -30.14
N TYR A 110 3.78 29.74 -31.06
CA TYR A 110 4.73 30.09 -32.10
C TYR A 110 4.20 31.21 -33.02
N ILE A 111 3.01 31.04 -33.59
CA ILE A 111 2.41 32.02 -34.54
C ILE A 111 2.16 33.37 -33.85
N SER A 112 1.70 33.37 -32.60
CA SER A 112 1.36 34.59 -31.88
C SER A 112 2.57 35.37 -31.38
N GLN A 113 3.63 34.69 -30.96
CA GLN A 113 4.82 35.34 -30.42
C GLN A 113 5.82 35.72 -31.52
N PHE A 114 5.90 34.93 -32.60
CA PHE A 114 6.97 35.08 -33.58
C PHE A 114 6.52 34.77 -35.03
N PRO A 115 5.68 35.62 -35.64
CA PRO A 115 5.13 35.37 -36.96
C PRO A 115 6.15 35.42 -38.12
N SER A 116 7.43 35.73 -37.86
CA SER A 116 8.43 35.99 -38.93
C SER A 116 9.88 35.62 -38.58
N SER A 117 10.13 34.79 -37.56
CA SER A 117 11.50 34.44 -37.15
C SER A 117 11.65 32.95 -36.82
N GLU A 118 12.47 32.26 -37.62
CA GLU A 118 12.87 30.86 -37.41
C GLU A 118 13.64 30.65 -36.10
N SER A 119 14.47 31.63 -35.71
CA SER A 119 15.25 31.58 -34.46
C SER A 119 14.35 31.47 -33.23
N SER A 120 13.15 32.03 -33.31
CA SER A 120 12.17 31.96 -32.24
C SER A 120 11.33 30.69 -32.24
N ALA A 121 11.26 29.97 -33.37
CA ALA A 121 10.62 28.64 -33.43
C ALA A 121 11.41 27.62 -32.61
N ARG A 122 12.74 27.60 -32.82
CA ARG A 122 13.65 26.71 -32.10
C ARG A 122 13.57 26.93 -30.61
N PHE A 123 13.57 28.18 -30.17
CA PHE A 123 13.44 28.50 -28.75
C PHE A 123 12.14 27.95 -28.11
N VAL A 124 11.01 28.06 -28.80
CA VAL A 124 9.72 27.53 -28.31
C VAL A 124 9.73 26.00 -28.27
N LEU A 125 10.29 25.35 -29.29
CA LEU A 125 10.39 23.89 -29.37
C LEU A 125 11.38 23.33 -28.34
N GLU A 126 12.58 23.90 -28.21
CA GLU A 126 13.58 23.54 -27.18
C GLU A 126 13.02 23.70 -25.76
N SER A 127 12.30 24.79 -25.50
CA SER A 127 11.65 25.01 -24.20
C SER A 127 10.58 23.96 -23.92
N ALA A 128 9.77 23.60 -24.93
CA ALA A 128 8.76 22.56 -24.81
C ALA A 128 9.40 21.18 -24.60
N GLU A 129 10.46 20.87 -25.34
CA GLU A 129 11.23 19.64 -25.22
C GLU A 129 11.81 19.48 -23.82
N SER A 130 12.46 20.53 -23.29
CA SER A 130 13.02 20.53 -21.93
C SER A 130 11.94 20.23 -20.88
N HIS A 131 10.76 20.86 -20.98
CA HIS A 131 9.67 20.62 -20.05
C HIS A 131 9.12 19.18 -20.13
N ILE A 132 8.97 18.64 -21.35
CA ILE A 132 8.50 17.27 -21.54
C ILE A 132 9.54 16.25 -21.07
N ASN A 133 10.83 16.51 -21.27
CA ASN A 133 11.92 15.68 -20.75
C ASN A 133 11.90 15.61 -19.22
N ASP A 134 11.66 16.74 -18.54
CA ASP A 134 11.54 16.74 -17.08
C ASP A 134 10.28 16.01 -16.59
N PHE A 135 9.17 16.13 -17.34
CA PHE A 135 7.96 15.35 -17.06
C PHE A 135 8.21 13.85 -17.26
N MET A 136 8.95 13.47 -18.30
CA MET A 136 9.32 12.09 -18.59
C MET A 136 10.17 11.47 -17.47
N LYS A 137 11.12 12.21 -16.89
CA LYS A 137 11.87 11.77 -15.69
C LYS A 137 10.93 11.44 -14.52
N THR A 138 9.85 12.22 -14.38
CA THR A 138 8.84 11.99 -13.33
C THR A 138 8.06 10.70 -13.59
N CYS A 139 7.68 10.43 -14.85
CA CYS A 139 7.04 9.18 -15.27
C CYS A 139 7.94 7.96 -15.03
N TYR A 140 9.22 8.02 -15.42
CA TYR A 140 10.16 6.94 -15.18
C TYR A 140 10.37 6.64 -13.70
N ARG A 141 10.41 7.67 -12.85
CA ARG A 141 10.48 7.47 -11.40
C ARG A 141 9.24 6.75 -10.89
N LEU A 142 8.04 7.16 -11.30
CA LEU A 142 6.79 6.50 -10.91
C LEU A 142 6.75 5.05 -11.37
N GLU A 143 7.14 4.78 -12.62
CA GLU A 143 7.23 3.42 -13.18
C GLU A 143 8.20 2.54 -12.39
N GLY A 144 9.37 3.08 -12.02
CA GLY A 144 10.34 2.40 -11.17
C GLY A 144 9.84 2.14 -9.76
N ASP A 145 9.18 3.12 -9.13
CA ASP A 145 8.60 3.00 -7.79
C ASP A 145 7.49 1.92 -7.76
N VAL A 146 6.64 1.87 -8.80
CA VAL A 146 5.59 0.84 -8.94
C VAL A 146 6.21 -0.55 -9.17
N LEU A 147 7.23 -0.64 -10.03
CA LEU A 147 7.92 -1.91 -10.29
C LEU A 147 8.57 -2.47 -9.02
N GLN A 148 9.19 -1.62 -8.19
CA GLN A 148 9.83 -2.03 -6.94
C GLN A 148 8.82 -2.49 -5.88
N GLU A 149 7.70 -1.79 -5.73
CA GLU A 149 6.75 -2.03 -4.64
C GLU A 149 5.66 -3.05 -4.99
N LYS A 150 5.27 -3.15 -6.27
CA LYS A 150 4.16 -4.00 -6.73
C LYS A 150 4.56 -5.02 -7.81
N GLY A 151 5.74 -4.89 -8.43
CA GLY A 151 6.19 -5.75 -9.52
C GLY A 151 5.54 -5.41 -10.86
N ALA A 152 5.74 -6.27 -11.86
CA ALA A 152 5.21 -6.10 -13.22
C ALA A 152 3.72 -6.50 -13.31
N ASN A 153 2.86 -5.73 -12.64
CA ASN A 153 1.42 -5.95 -12.58
C ASN A 153 0.65 -4.88 -13.39
N GLU A 154 -0.69 -4.87 -13.29
CA GLU A 154 -1.54 -3.89 -13.99
C GLU A 154 -1.15 -2.43 -13.70
N ASP A 155 -0.78 -2.11 -12.46
CA ASP A 155 -0.35 -0.76 -12.09
C ASP A 155 0.97 -0.36 -12.78
N TYR A 156 1.89 -1.31 -12.93
CA TYR A 156 3.10 -1.10 -13.73
C TYR A 156 2.75 -0.81 -15.18
N PHE A 157 1.85 -1.57 -15.80
CA PHE A 157 1.42 -1.31 -17.18
C PHE A 157 0.70 0.03 -17.33
N ARG A 158 -0.08 0.44 -16.33
CA ARG A 158 -0.70 1.79 -16.29
C ARG A 158 0.38 2.87 -16.26
N ALA A 159 1.38 2.76 -15.39
CA ALA A 159 2.49 3.73 -15.31
C ALA A 159 3.33 3.74 -16.59
N HIS A 160 3.62 2.57 -17.15
CA HIS A 160 4.35 2.41 -18.40
C HIS A 160 3.60 3.02 -19.60
N ASN A 161 2.27 2.93 -19.63
CA ASN A 161 1.46 3.60 -20.66
C ASN A 161 1.54 5.12 -20.57
N LEU A 162 1.59 5.69 -19.36
CA LEU A 162 1.86 7.14 -19.20
C LEU A 162 3.23 7.50 -19.77
N THR A 163 4.27 6.71 -19.47
CA THR A 163 5.61 6.92 -20.05
C THR A 163 5.59 6.89 -21.57
N LYS A 164 4.88 5.93 -22.18
CA LYS A 164 4.70 5.83 -23.64
C LYS A 164 3.99 7.04 -24.25
N GLN A 165 2.94 7.51 -23.59
CA GLN A 165 2.21 8.72 -24.00
C GLN A 165 3.14 9.94 -24.00
N VAL A 166 3.88 10.16 -22.92
CA VAL A 166 4.84 11.28 -22.83
C VAL A 166 5.93 11.16 -23.89
N LYS A 167 6.42 9.94 -24.16
CA LYS A 167 7.41 9.69 -25.21
C LYS A 167 6.89 10.03 -26.60
N CYS A 168 5.66 9.65 -26.91
CA CYS A 168 5.04 10.02 -28.17
C CYS A 168 5.00 11.55 -28.36
N ILE A 169 4.68 12.33 -27.31
CA ILE A 169 4.75 13.80 -27.38
C ILE A 169 6.17 14.30 -27.66
N LEU A 170 7.16 13.74 -26.97
CA LEU A 170 8.57 14.12 -27.16
C LEU A 170 9.03 13.86 -28.60
N ASP A 171 8.72 12.67 -29.13
CA ASP A 171 9.05 12.29 -30.51
C ASP A 171 8.37 13.25 -31.52
N CYS A 172 7.22 13.85 -31.19
CA CYS A 172 6.62 14.92 -32.02
C CYS A 172 7.46 16.17 -32.06
N ILE A 173 7.91 16.63 -30.89
CA ILE A 173 8.63 17.89 -30.74
C ILE A 173 9.93 17.79 -31.52
N VAL A 174 10.66 16.68 -31.36
CA VAL A 174 11.90 16.39 -32.10
C VAL A 174 11.64 16.35 -33.61
N ASN A 175 10.58 15.68 -34.06
CA ASN A 175 10.23 15.65 -35.48
C ASN A 175 9.90 17.05 -36.03
N MET A 176 9.21 17.90 -35.24
CA MET A 176 8.91 19.28 -35.64
C MET A 176 10.14 20.17 -35.67
N GLU A 177 11.08 19.97 -34.74
CA GLU A 177 12.35 20.66 -34.74
C GLU A 177 13.15 20.34 -36.01
N MET A 178 13.22 19.06 -36.40
CA MET A 178 13.87 18.64 -37.65
C MET A 178 13.25 19.31 -38.88
N THR A 179 11.92 19.45 -38.93
CA THR A 179 11.24 20.19 -40.00
C THR A 179 11.51 21.69 -39.94
N ALA A 180 11.73 22.25 -38.75
CA ALA A 180 12.14 23.66 -38.56
C ALA A 180 13.59 23.96 -38.95
N LEU A 181 14.40 22.93 -39.17
CA LEU A 181 15.74 23.07 -39.69
C LEU A 181 15.76 23.13 -41.23
N ASP A 182 14.65 22.82 -41.91
CA ASP A 182 14.54 22.89 -43.37
C ASP A 182 14.17 24.33 -43.80
N PRO A 183 15.10 25.08 -44.44
CA PRO A 183 14.86 26.46 -44.84
C PRO A 183 13.84 26.61 -45.99
N ASP A 184 13.47 25.51 -46.68
CA ASP A 184 12.53 25.53 -47.79
C ASP A 184 11.06 25.26 -47.34
N GLU A 185 10.82 24.93 -46.07
CA GLU A 185 9.48 24.62 -45.54
C GLU A 185 8.86 25.75 -44.71
N ASP A 186 7.60 26.09 -45.02
CA ASP A 186 6.79 26.96 -44.17
C ASP A 186 6.43 26.23 -42.87
N LEU A 187 7.06 26.64 -41.78
CA LEU A 187 6.85 26.09 -40.44
C LEU A 187 5.36 26.04 -40.04
N GLY A 188 4.59 27.05 -40.43
CA GLY A 188 3.15 27.09 -40.16
C GLY A 188 2.38 26.00 -40.92
N LYS A 189 2.83 25.60 -42.12
CA LYS A 189 2.28 24.44 -42.84
C LYS A 189 2.71 23.13 -42.20
N ALA A 190 3.97 22.98 -41.79
CA ALA A 190 4.47 21.80 -41.09
C ALA A 190 3.68 21.51 -39.79
N PHE A 191 3.47 22.55 -38.97
CA PHE A 191 2.66 22.48 -37.76
C PHE A 191 1.21 22.05 -38.04
N ARG A 192 0.57 22.60 -39.09
CA ARG A 192 -0.80 22.23 -39.49
C ARG A 192 -0.89 20.79 -40.02
N ALA A 193 0.12 20.34 -40.77
CA ALA A 193 0.20 18.97 -41.27
C ALA A 193 0.35 17.95 -40.14
N LYS A 194 1.25 18.21 -39.17
CA LYS A 194 1.42 17.35 -37.99
C LYS A 194 0.19 17.32 -37.09
N LYS A 195 -0.50 18.46 -36.89
CA LYS A 195 -1.80 18.49 -36.20
C LYS A 195 -2.83 17.55 -36.85
N LEU A 196 -2.93 17.57 -38.18
CA LEU A 196 -3.83 16.68 -38.92
C LEU A 196 -3.42 15.20 -38.79
N GLN A 197 -2.11 14.90 -38.81
CA GLN A 197 -1.60 13.55 -38.58
C GLN A 197 -1.98 13.04 -37.18
N PHE A 198 -1.92 13.90 -36.17
CA PHE A 198 -2.34 13.58 -34.80
C PHE A 198 -3.84 13.43 -34.60
N GLN A 199 -4.64 14.14 -35.37
CA GLN A 199 -6.10 13.93 -35.39
C GLN A 199 -6.47 12.62 -36.09
N ARG A 200 -5.64 12.17 -37.04
CA ARG A 200 -5.81 10.91 -37.79
C ARG A 200 -5.25 9.69 -37.06
N ALA A 201 -4.13 9.84 -36.35
CA ALA A 201 -3.62 8.84 -35.43
C ALA A 201 -4.68 8.66 -34.34
N SER A 202 -5.30 7.48 -34.29
CA SER A 202 -6.51 7.28 -33.49
C SER A 202 -6.25 7.61 -32.02
N VAL A 203 -7.23 8.28 -31.40
CA VAL A 203 -7.29 8.50 -29.95
C VAL A 203 -7.13 7.16 -29.19
N GLU A 204 -7.53 6.04 -29.80
CA GLU A 204 -7.31 4.68 -29.28
C GLU A 204 -5.82 4.30 -29.16
N GLY A 205 -4.96 4.69 -30.11
CA GLY A 205 -3.52 4.46 -30.02
C GLY A 205 -2.84 5.32 -28.95
N TRP A 206 -3.39 6.50 -28.68
CA TRP A 206 -2.95 7.36 -27.58
C TRP A 206 -3.37 6.79 -26.22
N ILE A 207 -4.64 6.42 -26.07
CA ILE A 207 -5.19 5.82 -24.84
C ILE A 207 -4.43 4.53 -24.47
N ASN A 208 -4.05 3.72 -25.47
CA ASN A 208 -3.36 2.45 -25.26
C ASN A 208 -1.83 2.55 -25.26
N GLY A 209 -1.25 3.73 -25.49
CA GLY A 209 0.21 3.90 -25.62
C GLY A 209 0.83 3.15 -26.80
N THR A 210 0.03 2.80 -27.81
CA THR A 210 0.44 2.07 -29.02
C THR A 210 0.67 2.98 -30.23
N SER A 211 0.41 4.27 -30.10
CA SER A 211 0.59 5.25 -31.17
C SER A 211 2.07 5.55 -31.44
N SER A 212 2.66 4.81 -32.37
CA SER A 212 3.70 5.36 -33.24
C SER A 212 3.01 6.32 -34.22
N ILE A 213 3.45 7.57 -34.26
CA ILE A 213 3.06 8.49 -35.33
C ILE A 213 3.58 7.85 -36.62
N PRO A 214 2.73 7.44 -37.59
CA PRO A 214 3.24 6.97 -38.87
C PRO A 214 4.09 8.09 -39.47
N GLU A 215 5.25 7.79 -40.05
CA GLU A 215 6.12 8.79 -40.71
C GLU A 215 5.34 9.62 -41.74
#